data_AF-A0AAV2ZKT2-F1
#
_entry.id   AF-A0AAV2ZKT2-F1
#
_cell.length_a   1.000
_cell.length_b   1.000
_cell.length_c   1.000
_cell.angle_alpha   90.00
_cell.angle_beta   90.00
_cell.angle_gamma   90.00
#
_symmetry.space_group_name_H-M   'P 1'
#
loop_
_entity.id
_entity.type
_entity.pdbx_description
1 polymer ?
#
loop_
_entity_poly.entity_id
_entity_poly.type
_entity_poly.pdbx_seq_one_letter_code
_entity_poly.pdbx_strand_id
1 'polypeptide(L)'
;MGPCAEYQLSINPPSRSVDKEPFFPFLTVYPPAPRAKPPDSMGLVSTCSLCYHDLLGQWMQHEMGTQQPNSPWSRQYQVKTFVCFLCLNEKKRKLGLRTMQLARLPVFILTPKPANSLFVDNGDHVLVGVCTDCRPAGTGGLTTIQGGSVILSLPTASQMVSNTQC
;
A
#
# COMPACT_ATOMS: atom_id res chain seq x y z
N MET A 1 5.49 -16.39 -5.86
CA MET A 1 5.51 -15.88 -4.47
C MET A 1 4.11 -15.98 -3.91
N GLY A 2 3.95 -16.55 -2.71
CA GLY A 2 2.62 -16.76 -2.12
C GLY A 2 1.91 -15.44 -1.76
N PRO A 3 0.59 -15.46 -1.54
CA PRO A 3 -0.25 -14.27 -1.30
C PRO A 3 0.01 -13.54 0.04
N CYS A 4 1.03 -13.95 0.80
CA CYS A 4 1.48 -13.37 2.07
C CYS A 4 3.01 -13.15 2.08
N ALA A 5 3.58 -12.57 1.03
CA ALA A 5 4.97 -12.12 1.13
C ALA A 5 5.05 -11.01 2.19
N GLU A 6 5.66 -11.32 3.34
CA GLU A 6 6.13 -10.32 4.30
C GLU A 6 7.42 -9.71 3.74
N TYR A 7 7.46 -8.37 3.68
CA TYR A 7 8.63 -7.60 3.25
C TYR A 7 9.24 -6.92 4.45
N GLN A 8 10.56 -6.70 4.41
CA GLN A 8 11.29 -6.08 5.51
C GLN A 8 11.70 -4.64 5.16
N LEU A 9 11.60 -3.76 6.15
CA LEU A 9 12.11 -2.40 6.10
C LEU A 9 13.09 -2.17 7.25
N SER A 10 14.18 -1.45 7.00
CA SER A 10 15.10 -1.02 8.06
C SER A 10 14.56 0.23 8.77
N ILE A 11 14.66 0.28 10.10
CA ILE A 11 14.44 1.50 10.89
C ILE A 11 15.74 2.26 11.16
N ASN A 12 16.89 1.61 10.94
CA ASN A 12 18.22 2.14 11.22
C ASN A 12 18.90 2.56 9.92
N PRO A 13 19.74 3.62 9.95
CA PRO A 13 20.55 3.98 8.81
C PRO A 13 21.48 2.81 8.43
N PRO A 14 21.80 2.64 7.13
CA PRO A 14 22.72 1.61 6.69
C PRO A 14 24.10 1.83 7.33
N SER A 15 24.75 0.74 7.75
CA SER A 15 26.08 0.81 8.40
C SER A 15 27.17 1.30 7.45
N ARG A 16 26.95 1.22 6.13
CA ARG A 16 27.84 1.73 5.09
C ARG A 16 27.20 2.96 4.47
N SER A 17 27.86 4.10 4.59
CA SER A 17 27.40 5.41 4.07
C SER A 17 27.39 5.53 2.54
N VAL A 18 27.69 4.45 1.82
CA VAL A 18 27.82 4.43 0.35
C VAL A 18 26.48 4.12 -0.32
N ASP A 19 25.57 3.45 0.39
CA ASP A 19 24.24 3.14 -0.14
C ASP A 19 23.22 4.12 0.43
N LYS A 20 22.51 4.84 -0.45
CA LYS A 20 21.30 5.60 -0.09
C LYS A 20 20.12 4.64 0.16
N GLU A 21 20.38 3.61 0.95
CA GLU A 21 19.38 2.59 1.25
C GLU A 21 18.25 3.23 2.08
N PRO A 22 16.98 2.98 1.72
CA PRO A 22 15.85 3.53 2.43
C PRO A 22 15.74 2.96 3.84
N PHE A 23 15.59 3.84 4.82
CA PHE A 23 15.30 3.47 6.20
C PHE A 23 14.21 4.37 6.79
N PHE A 24 13.46 3.86 7.76
CA PHE A 24 12.21 4.47 8.20
C PHE A 24 12.16 4.61 9.74
N PRO A 25 12.92 5.55 10.34
CA PRO A 25 13.00 5.71 11.79
C PRO A 25 11.64 5.96 12.45
N PHE A 26 10.72 6.62 11.74
CA PHE A 26 9.40 6.95 12.26
C PHE A 26 8.58 5.71 12.68
N LEU A 27 8.90 4.52 12.15
CA LEU A 27 8.22 3.27 12.51
C LEU A 27 8.46 2.89 13.99
N THR A 28 9.50 3.43 14.63
CA THR A 28 9.76 3.24 16.07
C THR A 28 8.74 3.94 16.96
N VAL A 29 8.15 5.03 16.47
CA VAL A 29 7.17 5.85 17.21
C VAL A 29 5.75 5.71 16.66
N TYR A 30 5.58 5.12 15.47
CA TYR A 30 4.27 4.88 14.89
C TYR A 30 3.57 3.70 15.57
N PRO A 31 2.29 3.84 16.00
CA PRO A 31 1.59 2.75 16.68
C PRO A 31 1.50 1.51 15.78
N PRO A 32 2.09 0.36 16.18
CA PRO A 32 2.09 -0.84 15.36
C PRO A 32 0.65 -1.31 15.04
N ALA A 33 0.50 -1.94 13.88
CA ALA A 33 -0.74 -2.65 13.57
C ALA A 33 -0.94 -3.79 14.59
N PRO A 34 -2.19 -4.15 14.94
CA PRO A 34 -2.43 -5.29 15.81
C PRO A 34 -1.82 -6.55 15.19
N ARG A 35 -0.99 -7.26 15.97
CA ARG A 35 -0.15 -8.41 15.54
C ARG A 35 1.13 -8.09 14.76
N ALA A 36 1.45 -6.81 14.54
CA ALA A 36 2.77 -6.47 14.00
C ALA A 36 3.85 -6.86 15.02
N LYS A 37 4.90 -7.51 14.52
CA LYS A 37 6.07 -7.84 15.33
C LYS A 37 6.85 -6.54 15.62
N PRO A 38 7.45 -6.40 16.81
CA PRO A 38 8.40 -5.32 17.04
C PRO A 38 9.60 -5.45 16.09
N PRO A 39 10.38 -4.36 15.89
CA PRO A 39 11.65 -4.46 15.17
C PRO A 39 12.54 -5.54 15.77
N ASP A 40 13.25 -6.29 14.93
CA ASP A 40 14.22 -7.29 15.38
C ASP A 40 15.52 -6.64 15.89
N SER A 41 16.48 -7.46 16.34
CA SER A 41 17.77 -6.99 16.83
C SER A 41 18.62 -6.26 15.78
N MET A 42 18.31 -6.44 14.49
CA MET A 42 18.95 -5.74 13.37
C MET A 42 18.24 -4.43 13.02
N GLY A 43 17.07 -4.16 13.63
CA GLY A 43 16.24 -3.02 13.28
C GLY A 43 15.43 -3.24 12.00
N LEU A 44 15.05 -4.48 11.71
CA LEU A 44 14.15 -4.79 10.60
C LEU A 44 12.71 -4.94 11.09
N VAL A 45 11.76 -4.44 10.31
CA VAL A 45 10.31 -4.51 10.57
C VAL A 45 9.60 -5.21 9.41
N SER A 46 8.74 -6.18 9.73
CA SER A 46 7.87 -6.84 8.76
C SER A 46 6.71 -5.93 8.33
N THR A 47 6.44 -5.89 7.03
CA THR A 47 5.35 -5.14 6.41
C THR A 47 4.67 -5.97 5.32
N CYS A 48 3.43 -5.64 4.98
CA CYS A 48 2.79 -6.22 3.79
C CYS A 48 3.34 -5.58 2.50
N SER A 49 3.17 -6.25 1.37
CA SER A 49 3.63 -5.78 0.05
C SER A 49 3.16 -4.34 -0.28
N LEU A 50 1.88 -4.02 -0.05
CA LEU A 50 1.35 -2.67 -0.34
C LEU A 50 2.05 -1.60 0.50
N CYS A 51 2.22 -1.81 1.80
CA CYS A 51 2.88 -0.86 2.69
C CYS A 51 4.37 -0.71 2.36
N TYR A 52 5.04 -1.81 2.02
CA TYR A 52 6.43 -1.81 1.60
C TYR A 52 6.64 -0.92 0.37
N HIS A 53 5.91 -1.19 -0.71
CA HIS A 53 6.07 -0.44 -1.96
C HIS A 53 5.63 1.02 -1.83
N ASP A 54 4.58 1.31 -1.05
CA ASP A 54 4.14 2.67 -0.77
C ASP A 54 5.22 3.49 -0.02
N LEU A 55 5.83 2.92 1.03
CA LEU A 55 6.89 3.60 1.78
C LEU A 55 8.15 3.82 0.96
N LEU A 56 8.53 2.87 0.12
CA LEU A 56 9.63 3.05 -0.84
C LEU A 56 9.32 4.14 -1.86
N GLY A 57 8.09 4.18 -2.39
CA GLY A 57 7.62 5.23 -3.30
C GLY A 57 7.75 6.62 -2.68
N GLN A 58 7.25 6.77 -1.44
CA GLN A 58 7.36 8.02 -0.69
C GLN A 58 8.81 8.39 -0.37
N TRP A 59 9.68 7.42 -0.06
CA TRP A 59 11.11 7.66 0.12
C TRP A 59 11.74 8.28 -1.14
N MET A 60 11.50 7.68 -2.31
CA MET A 60 12.03 8.21 -3.58
C MET A 60 11.51 9.62 -3.89
N GLN A 61 10.27 9.94 -3.54
CA GLN A 61 9.74 11.31 -3.68
C GLN A 61 10.49 12.31 -2.80
N HIS A 62 10.82 11.94 -1.56
CA HIS A 62 11.66 12.77 -0.69
C HIS A 62 13.10 12.91 -1.22
N GLU A 63 13.65 11.90 -1.89
CA GLU A 63 14.97 11.99 -2.54
C GLU A 63 14.96 12.85 -3.81
N MET A 64 13.85 12.90 -4.55
CA MET A 64 13.70 13.66 -5.80
C MET A 64 13.22 15.11 -5.59
N GLY A 65 12.71 15.44 -4.41
CA GLY A 65 12.22 16.77 -4.08
C GLY A 65 13.28 17.86 -4.26
N THR A 66 12.88 19.03 -4.76
CA THR A 66 13.75 20.18 -5.02
C THR A 66 14.03 21.04 -3.78
N GLN A 67 13.22 20.88 -2.73
CA GLN A 67 13.45 21.47 -1.41
C GLN A 67 14.59 20.72 -0.71
N GLN A 68 15.33 21.39 0.18
CA GLN A 68 16.43 20.74 0.93
C GLN A 68 15.99 19.36 1.45
N PRO A 69 16.79 18.31 1.23
CA PRO A 69 16.39 16.96 1.61
C PRO A 69 16.18 16.94 3.12
N ASN A 70 14.91 16.78 3.53
CA ASN A 70 14.58 16.58 4.92
C ASN A 70 15.36 15.36 5.41
N SER A 71 16.07 15.53 6.53
CA SER A 71 16.73 14.43 7.22
C SER A 71 15.75 13.25 7.34
N PRO A 72 16.17 12.00 7.07
CA PRO A 72 15.29 10.82 7.16
C PRO A 72 14.50 10.72 8.48
N TRP A 73 15.04 11.25 9.58
CA TRP A 73 14.40 11.31 10.89
C TRP A 73 13.20 12.27 10.98
N SER A 74 13.15 13.29 10.12
CA SER A 74 12.10 14.32 10.10
C SER A 74 11.10 14.13 8.95
N ARG A 75 11.29 13.12 8.11
CA ARG A 75 10.40 12.84 6.97
C ARG A 75 9.02 12.43 7.47
N GLN A 76 7.99 13.01 6.85
CA GLN A 76 6.61 12.60 7.08
C GLN A 76 6.16 11.64 5.97
N TYR A 77 5.54 10.54 6.39
CA TYR A 77 5.02 9.51 5.52
C TYR A 77 3.50 9.38 5.69
N GLN A 78 2.78 9.21 4.58
CA GLN A 78 1.35 8.97 4.56
C GLN A 78 1.06 7.49 4.80
N VAL A 79 0.86 7.14 6.08
CA VAL A 79 0.58 5.75 6.51
C VAL A 79 -0.71 5.61 7.32
N LYS A 80 -1.39 6.72 7.61
CA LYS A 80 -2.60 6.73 8.44
C LYS A 80 -3.83 6.26 7.67
N THR A 81 -3.93 6.64 6.41
CA THR A 81 -5.09 6.42 5.55
C THR A 81 -4.68 5.93 4.18
N PHE A 82 -5.67 5.46 3.41
CA PHE A 82 -5.52 5.12 2.00
C PHE A 82 -6.88 5.31 1.30
N VAL A 83 -6.86 5.53 -0.01
CA VAL A 83 -8.08 5.51 -0.82
C VAL A 83 -8.36 4.07 -1.26
N CYS A 84 -9.53 3.54 -0.90
CA CYS A 84 -9.95 2.20 -1.29
C CYS A 84 -10.15 2.14 -2.81
N PHE A 85 -9.54 1.15 -3.47
CA PHE A 85 -9.65 0.98 -4.92
C PHE A 85 -11.08 0.74 -5.42
N LEU A 86 -11.95 0.16 -4.58
CA LEU A 86 -13.32 -0.21 -4.96
C LEU A 86 -14.35 0.90 -4.72
N CYS A 87 -14.37 1.50 -3.53
CA CYS A 87 -15.34 2.54 -3.20
C CYS A 87 -14.79 3.95 -3.33
N LEU A 88 -13.51 4.11 -3.66
CA LEU A 88 -12.82 5.40 -3.82
C LEU A 88 -12.87 6.32 -2.59
N ASN A 89 -13.32 5.81 -1.45
CA ASN A 89 -13.36 6.55 -0.20
C ASN A 89 -12.04 6.39 0.55
N GLU A 90 -11.64 7.45 1.25
CA GLU A 90 -10.52 7.40 2.17
C GLU A 90 -10.87 6.58 3.42
N LYS A 91 -9.97 5.68 3.80
CA LYS A 91 -10.17 4.72 4.89
C LYS A 91 -8.93 4.67 5.77
N LYS A 92 -9.10 4.35 7.05
CA LYS A 92 -7.97 4.14 7.96
C LYS A 92 -7.19 2.90 7.53
N ARG A 93 -5.86 3.03 7.45
CA ARG A 93 -4.98 1.93 7.05
C ARG A 93 -4.89 0.86 8.13
N LYS A 94 -4.71 1.27 9.39
CA LYS A 94 -4.66 0.36 10.54
C LYS A 94 -5.97 -0.45 10.64
N LEU A 95 -5.86 -1.78 10.55
CA LEU A 95 -6.97 -2.75 10.51
C LEU A 95 -7.94 -2.65 9.32
N GLY A 96 -7.93 -1.54 8.56
CA GLY A 96 -8.87 -1.29 7.48
C GLY A 96 -8.35 -1.63 6.09
N LEU A 97 -7.06 -1.96 5.94
CA LEU A 97 -6.45 -2.29 4.64
C LEU A 97 -6.43 -3.80 4.39
N ARG A 98 -6.93 -4.21 3.22
CA ARG A 98 -6.74 -5.55 2.65
C ARG A 98 -6.03 -5.44 1.30
N THR A 99 -5.28 -6.47 0.95
CA THR A 99 -4.69 -6.62 -0.38
C THR A 99 -5.56 -7.51 -1.24
N MET A 100 -5.94 -7.00 -2.40
CA MET A 100 -6.63 -7.77 -3.43
C MET A 100 -5.75 -7.92 -4.65
N GLN A 101 -5.64 -9.14 -5.16
CA GLN A 101 -4.94 -9.46 -6.39
C GLN A 101 -5.91 -9.41 -7.57
N LEU A 102 -5.59 -8.60 -8.56
CA LEU A 102 -6.34 -8.49 -9.81
C LEU A 102 -5.47 -8.94 -10.99
N ALA A 103 -6.11 -9.50 -12.02
CA ALA A 103 -5.47 -9.73 -13.31
C ALA A 103 -4.89 -8.42 -13.84
N ARG A 104 -3.70 -8.47 -14.43
CA ARG A 104 -3.04 -7.30 -14.98
C ARG A 104 -3.66 -6.89 -16.31
N LEU A 105 -4.79 -6.19 -16.24
CA LEU A 105 -5.50 -5.67 -17.40
C LEU A 105 -4.98 -4.28 -17.78
N PRO A 106 -4.92 -3.93 -19.08
CA PRO A 106 -4.44 -2.62 -19.54
C PRO A 106 -5.13 -1.45 -18.84
N VAL A 107 -6.42 -1.58 -18.54
CA VAL A 107 -7.20 -0.54 -17.84
C VAL A 107 -6.60 -0.17 -16.48
N PHE A 108 -6.05 -1.12 -15.71
CA PHE A 108 -5.48 -0.84 -14.38
C PHE A 108 -4.08 -0.22 -14.42
N ILE A 109 -3.39 -0.38 -15.55
CA ILE A 109 -2.03 0.15 -15.74
C ILE A 109 -2.12 1.57 -16.33
N LEU A 110 -2.98 1.74 -17.33
CA LEU A 110 -3.04 2.93 -18.17
C LEU A 110 -3.94 4.04 -17.59
N THR A 111 -4.78 3.74 -16.60
CA THR A 111 -5.61 4.76 -15.96
C THR A 111 -4.86 5.50 -14.84
N PRO A 112 -5.09 6.82 -14.72
CA PRO A 112 -4.64 7.58 -13.55
C PRO A 112 -5.19 6.95 -12.28
N LYS A 113 -4.30 6.73 -11.32
CA LYS A 113 -4.66 6.13 -10.04
C LYS A 113 -5.18 7.22 -9.10
N PRO A 114 -6.22 6.95 -8.30
CA PRO A 114 -6.64 7.88 -7.27
C PRO A 114 -5.44 8.25 -6.38
N ALA A 115 -5.31 9.53 -6.05
CA ALA A 115 -4.28 9.97 -5.12
C ALA A 115 -4.39 9.16 -3.81
N ASN A 116 -3.25 8.75 -3.23
CA ASN A 116 -3.18 7.94 -2.02
C ASN A 116 -3.86 6.55 -2.10
N SER A 117 -4.17 6.06 -3.31
CA SER A 117 -4.51 4.64 -3.52
C SER A 117 -3.24 3.79 -3.54
N LEU A 118 -3.32 2.59 -2.96
CA LEU A 118 -2.20 1.65 -2.91
C LEU A 118 -2.31 0.68 -4.08
N PHE A 119 -1.25 0.64 -4.87
CA PHE A 119 -1.19 -0.18 -6.07
C PHE A 119 0.23 -0.68 -6.32
N VAL A 120 0.38 -1.95 -6.68
CA VAL A 120 1.67 -2.56 -7.08
C VAL A 120 1.44 -3.38 -8.36
N ASP A 121 2.27 -3.16 -9.39
CA ASP A 121 2.29 -4.00 -10.59
C ASP A 121 3.39 -5.07 -10.45
N ASN A 122 3.00 -6.34 -10.41
CA ASN A 122 3.93 -7.48 -10.32
C ASN A 122 4.20 -8.13 -11.69
N GLY A 123 3.77 -7.54 -12.81
CA GLY A 123 4.02 -8.03 -14.17
C GLY A 123 2.96 -9.01 -14.70
N ASP A 124 2.43 -9.90 -13.86
CA ASP A 124 1.33 -10.83 -14.23
C ASP A 124 -0.01 -10.44 -13.59
N HIS A 125 0.05 -9.84 -12.41
CA HIS A 125 -1.09 -9.41 -11.62
C HIS A 125 -0.77 -8.08 -10.96
N VAL A 126 -1.82 -7.37 -10.54
CA VAL A 126 -1.70 -6.12 -9.80
C VAL A 126 -2.25 -6.30 -8.39
N LEU A 127 -1.58 -5.74 -7.40
CA LEU A 127 -2.06 -5.67 -6.03
C LEU A 127 -2.72 -4.33 -5.81
N VAL A 128 -3.92 -4.33 -5.22
CA VAL A 128 -4.63 -3.10 -4.88
C VAL A 128 -5.07 -3.09 -3.42
N GLY A 129 -5.03 -1.91 -2.81
CA GLY A 129 -5.55 -1.68 -1.47
C GLY A 129 -7.06 -1.52 -1.48
N VAL A 130 -7.77 -2.40 -0.77
CA VAL A 130 -9.23 -2.33 -0.59
C VAL A 130 -9.59 -2.28 0.89
N CYS A 131 -10.70 -1.64 1.22
CA CYS A 131 -11.17 -1.61 2.60
C CYS A 131 -11.82 -2.93 3.00
N THR A 132 -11.96 -3.13 4.30
CA THR A 132 -12.62 -4.31 4.90
C THR A 132 -14.10 -4.43 4.53
N ASP A 133 -14.74 -3.30 4.24
CA ASP A 133 -16.17 -3.22 3.92
C ASP A 133 -16.45 -3.62 2.47
N CYS A 134 -15.56 -3.27 1.54
CA CYS A 134 -15.74 -3.57 0.12
C CYS A 134 -15.36 -5.01 -0.15
N ARG A 135 -16.36 -5.88 -0.28
CA ARG A 135 -16.14 -7.25 -0.72
C ARG A 135 -16.25 -7.33 -2.25
N PRO A 136 -15.39 -8.09 -2.91
CA PRO A 136 -15.62 -8.45 -4.30
C PRO A 136 -16.99 -9.11 -4.47
N ALA A 137 -17.74 -8.69 -5.50
CA ALA A 137 -19.11 -9.14 -5.72
C ALA A 137 -19.12 -10.60 -6.21
N GLY A 138 -19.22 -11.54 -5.27
CA GLY A 138 -19.74 -12.87 -5.53
C GLY A 138 -21.27 -12.83 -5.44
N THR A 139 -21.95 -12.85 -6.60
CA THR A 139 -23.40 -13.09 -6.76
C THR A 139 -24.30 -12.56 -5.64
N GLY A 140 -24.44 -11.24 -5.53
CA GLY A 140 -25.41 -10.64 -4.61
C GLY A 140 -25.39 -9.12 -4.58
N GLY A 141 -26.25 -8.51 -5.39
CA GLY A 141 -26.73 -7.14 -5.20
C GLY A 141 -25.81 -6.01 -5.70
N LEU A 142 -26.25 -5.35 -6.76
CA LEU A 142 -25.79 -4.01 -7.13
C LEU A 142 -26.03 -3.06 -5.94
N THR A 143 -24.98 -2.56 -5.31
CA THR A 143 -25.09 -1.38 -4.46
C THR A 143 -24.94 -0.14 -5.34
N THR A 144 -26.05 0.53 -5.59
CA THR A 144 -26.10 1.87 -6.16
C THR A 144 -25.27 2.81 -5.30
N ILE A 145 -24.16 3.32 -5.84
CA ILE A 145 -23.51 4.53 -5.32
C ILE A 145 -24.00 5.69 -6.19
N GLN A 146 -24.94 6.47 -5.67
CA GLN A 146 -25.26 7.78 -6.21
C GLN A 146 -24.15 8.75 -5.83
N GLY A 147 -23.53 9.37 -6.83
CA GLY A 147 -22.56 10.44 -6.65
C GLY A 147 -21.51 10.41 -7.75
N GLY A 148 -21.67 11.27 -8.76
CA GLY A 148 -20.85 11.31 -9.96
C GLY A 148 -19.35 11.36 -9.66
N SER A 149 -18.64 10.29 -10.04
CA SER A 149 -17.20 10.30 -10.26
C SER A 149 -16.83 9.07 -11.09
N VAL A 150 -15.78 9.24 -11.90
CA VAL A 150 -15.28 8.34 -12.94
C VAL A 150 -15.43 6.87 -12.54
N ILE A 151 -16.24 6.13 -13.30
CA ILE A 151 -16.44 4.68 -13.11
C ILE A 151 -15.18 3.97 -13.58
N LEU A 152 -14.23 3.75 -12.67
CA LEU A 152 -13.35 2.59 -12.81
C LEU A 152 -14.26 1.38 -12.63
N SER A 153 -14.56 0.67 -13.73
CA SER A 153 -15.38 -0.54 -13.71
C SER A 153 -14.92 -1.42 -12.55
N LEU A 154 -15.79 -1.68 -11.57
CA LEU A 154 -15.41 -2.58 -10.48
C LEU A 154 -14.91 -3.88 -11.10
N PRO A 155 -13.76 -4.40 -10.66
CA PRO A 155 -13.29 -5.69 -11.16
C PRO A 155 -14.39 -6.73 -10.90
N THR A 156 -14.74 -7.48 -11.94
CA THR A 156 -15.65 -8.63 -11.81
C THR A 156 -14.93 -9.77 -11.11
N ALA A 157 -15.68 -10.73 -10.54
CA ALA A 157 -15.10 -11.89 -9.86
C ALA A 157 -14.06 -12.65 -10.71
N SER A 158 -14.25 -12.69 -12.04
CA SER A 158 -13.32 -13.30 -12.99
C SER A 158 -11.95 -12.60 -13.09
N GLN A 159 -11.84 -11.36 -12.61
CA GLN A 159 -10.60 -10.58 -12.63
C GLN A 159 -9.83 -10.71 -11.32
N MET A 160 -10.38 -11.39 -10.31
CA MET A 160 -9.78 -11.52 -8.99
C MET A 160 -9.03 -12.83 -8.86
N VAL A 161 -7.78 -12.74 -8.40
CA VAL A 161 -6.91 -13.90 -8.21
C VAL A 161 -6.87 -14.33 -6.75
N SER A 162 -6.94 -13.37 -5.80
CA SER A 162 -6.95 -13.64 -4.35
C SER A 162 -7.34 -12.38 -3.54
N ASN A 163 -7.73 -12.58 -2.28
CA ASN A 163 -8.02 -11.50 -1.32
C ASN A 163 -7.48 -11.86 0.07
N THR A 164 -6.52 -11.09 0.56
CA THR A 164 -5.80 -11.35 1.82
C THR A 164 -5.83 -10.10 2.70
N GLN A 165 -6.15 -10.28 4.00
CA GLN A 165 -6.05 -9.20 4.97
C GLN A 165 -4.58 -8.95 5.36
N CYS A 166 -4.18 -7.69 5.39
CA CYS A 166 -2.85 -7.26 5.84
C CYS A 166 -2.84 -7.02 7.36
#